data_AF-A0A1X0R6K1-F1
#
_entry.id   AF-A0A1X0R6K1-F1
#
_cell.length_a   1.000
_cell.length_b   1.000
_cell.length_c   1.000
_cell.angle_alpha   90.00
_cell.angle_beta   90.00
_cell.angle_gamma   90.00
#
_symmetry.space_group_name_H-M   'P 1'
#
loop_
_entity.id
_entity.type
_entity.pdbx_description
1 polymer ?
#
loop_
_entity_poly.entity_id
_entity_poly.type
_entity_poly.pdbx_seq_one_letter_code
_entity_poly.pdbx_strand_id
1 'polypeptide(L)' 'MSSFRWLYSCGKTWLSLDEIAQCQIEKLWNCDQANWIICNSFPDPVFVDTFQMILVHNGRSYTIARSNNHSIAS' A
#
# COMPACT_ATOMS: atom_id res chain seq x y z
N MET A 1 -5.73 -12.61 11.36
CA MET A 1 -4.52 -11.89 10.89
C MET A 1 -4.51 -11.96 9.37
N SER A 2 -4.60 -10.81 8.69
CA SER A 2 -4.52 -10.76 7.24
C SER A 2 -3.18 -11.36 6.77
N SER A 3 -3.22 -12.26 5.80
CA SER A 3 -2.04 -13.00 5.29
C SER A 3 -1.11 -12.14 4.42
N PHE A 4 -1.33 -10.83 4.37
CA PHE A 4 -0.66 -9.90 3.47
C PHE A 4 -0.32 -8.58 4.16
N ARG A 5 0.71 -7.89 3.63
CA ARG A 5 1.11 -6.53 4.01
C ARG A 5 1.49 -5.73 2.77
N TRP A 6 0.93 -4.54 2.66
CA TRP A 6 1.25 -3.49 1.71
C TRP A 6 2.37 -2.61 2.25
N LEU A 7 3.38 -2.42 1.41
CA LEU A 7 4.57 -1.63 1.70
C LEU A 7 4.69 -0.52 0.66
N TYR A 8 5.32 0.60 1.03
CA TYR A 8 5.73 1.63 0.09
C TYR A 8 7.24 1.85 0.13
N SER A 9 7.82 2.19 -1.02
CA SER A 9 9.25 2.47 -1.14
C SER A 9 9.59 3.85 -0.57
N CYS A 10 10.49 3.92 0.39
CA CYS A 10 11.01 5.18 0.94
C CYS A 10 12.55 5.17 0.82
N GLY A 11 13.05 5.68 -0.31
CA GLY A 11 14.49 5.62 -0.61
C GLY A 11 14.97 4.18 -0.81
N LYS A 12 15.83 3.69 0.09
CA LYS A 12 16.40 2.32 0.04
C LYS A 12 15.65 1.32 0.93
N THR A 13 14.56 1.73 1.58
CA THR A 13 13.80 0.88 2.50
C THR A 13 12.35 0.75 2.04
N TRP A 14 11.71 -0.32 2.50
CA TRP A 14 10.28 -0.53 2.36
C TRP A 14 9.63 -0.34 3.72
N LEU A 15 8.63 0.52 3.79
CA LEU A 15 7.90 0.83 5.02
C LEU A 15 6.48 0.29 4.92
N SER A 16 5.95 -0.22 6.02
CA SER A 16 4.58 -0.75 6.07
C SER A 16 3.58 0.40 6.09
N LEU A 17 2.53 0.28 5.29
CA LEU A 17 1.37 1.14 5.39
C LEU A 17 0.52 0.74 6.61
N ASP A 18 -0.17 1.71 7.20
CA ASP A 18 -1.05 1.50 8.35
C ASP A 18 -2.25 0.59 8.03
N GLU A 19 -2.84 -0.03 9.05
CA GLU A 19 -3.89 -1.06 8.90
C GLU A 19 -5.12 -0.59 8.11
N ILE A 20 -5.44 0.71 8.15
CA ILE A 20 -6.56 1.27 7.39
C ILE A 20 -6.21 1.24 5.90
N ALA A 21 -5.05 1.77 5.53
CA ALA A 21 -4.55 1.74 4.17
C ALA A 21 -4.37 0.31 3.64
N GLN A 22 -3.86 -0.62 4.47
CA GLN A 22 -3.75 -2.05 4.13
C GLN A 22 -5.08 -2.62 3.61
N CYS A 23 -6.16 -2.38 4.35
CA CYS A 23 -7.48 -2.90 4.02
C CYS A 23 -8.08 -2.21 2.79
N GLN A 24 -7.84 -0.91 2.60
CA GLN A 24 -8.36 -0.16 1.46
C GLN A 24 -7.64 -0.55 0.16
N ILE A 25 -6.31 -0.63 0.18
CA ILE A 25 -5.51 -1.03 -0.98
C ILE A 25 -5.82 -2.46 -1.38
N GLU A 26 -6.01 -3.38 -0.44
CA GLU A 26 -6.38 -4.75 -0.78
C GLU A 26 -7.74 -4.83 -1.51
N LYS A 27 -8.71 -4.00 -1.13
CA LYS A 27 -10.01 -3.93 -1.84
C LYS A 27 -9.83 -3.41 -3.26
N LEU A 28 -9.03 -2.37 -3.44
CA LEU A 28 -8.71 -1.82 -4.76
C LEU A 28 -7.96 -2.85 -5.64
N TRP A 29 -7.03 -3.60 -5.04
CA TRP A 29 -6.23 -4.62 -5.71
C TRP A 29 -7.11 -5.75 -6.24
N ASN A 30 -8.06 -6.24 -5.43
CA ASN A 30 -8.97 -7.32 -5.85
C ASN A 30 -9.99 -6.90 -6.93
N CYS A 31 -10.09 -5.61 -7.23
CA CYS A 31 -11.00 -5.07 -8.24
C CYS A 31 -10.28 -4.35 -9.39
N ASP A 32 -8.94 -4.39 -9.44
CA ASP A 32 -8.13 -3.65 -10.41
C ASP A 32 -8.48 -2.15 -10.50
N GLN A 33 -8.67 -1.50 -9.34
CA GLN A 33 -9.13 -0.10 -9.26
C GLN A 33 -8.06 0.87 -8.74
N ALA A 34 -8.19 2.12 -9.14
CA ALA A 34 -7.45 3.25 -8.58
C ALA A 34 -8.39 4.21 -7.83
N ASN A 35 -7.99 4.69 -6.65
CA ASN A 35 -8.79 5.65 -5.89
C ASN A 35 -7.97 6.40 -4.83
N TRP A 36 -8.54 7.51 -4.33
CA TRP A 36 -8.07 8.18 -3.12
C TRP A 36 -8.46 7.39 -1.88
N ILE A 37 -7.51 7.22 -0.97
CA ILE A 37 -7.69 6.49 0.29
C ILE A 37 -7.15 7.29 1.46
N ILE A 38 -7.57 6.91 2.67
CA ILE A 38 -7.02 7.45 3.90
C ILE A 38 -5.80 6.60 4.28
N CYS A 39 -4.69 7.24 4.56
CA CYS A 39 -3.48 6.58 5.03
C CYS A 39 -2.88 7.41 6.13
N ASN A 40 -2.98 6.96 7.38
CA ASN A 40 -2.48 7.67 8.56
C ASN A 40 -0.95 7.82 8.57
N SER A 41 -0.26 7.07 7.71
CA SER A 41 1.18 7.23 7.46
C SER A 41 1.50 8.53 6.70
N PHE A 42 0.49 9.19 6.12
CA PHE A 42 0.59 10.48 5.45
C PHE A 42 -0.38 11.49 6.08
N PRO A 43 -0.10 12.81 6.02
CA PRO A 43 -0.98 13.83 6.60
C PRO A 43 -2.31 13.98 5.87
N ASP A 44 -2.33 13.71 4.57
CA ASP A 44 -3.46 13.91 3.67
C ASP A 44 -3.83 12.60 2.95
N PRO A 45 -5.05 12.51 2.36
CA PRO A 45 -5.42 11.38 1.51
C PRO A 45 -4.39 11.15 0.41
N VAL A 46 -4.18 9.88 0.08
CA VAL A 46 -3.23 9.45 -0.95
C VAL A 46 -3.98 8.79 -2.09
N PHE A 47 -3.53 9.03 -3.32
CA PHE A 47 -4.09 8.34 -4.48
C PHE A 47 -3.34 7.03 -4.69
N VAL A 48 -4.04 5.91 -4.86
CA VAL A 48 -3.44 4.61 -5.13
C VAL A 48 -3.92 4.13 -6.49
N ASP A 49 -2.98 3.70 -7.33
CA ASP A 49 -3.22 3.00 -8.58
C ASP A 49 -2.62 1.60 -8.48
N THR A 50 -3.49 0.59 -8.40
CA THR A 50 -3.10 -0.81 -8.22
C THR A 50 -2.61 -1.46 -9.52
N PHE A 51 -2.97 -0.91 -10.68
CA PHE A 51 -2.44 -1.39 -11.96
C PHE A 51 -0.98 -0.95 -12.14
N GLN A 52 -0.68 0.31 -11.82
CA GLN A 52 0.67 0.86 -11.89
C GLN A 52 1.53 0.53 -10.66
N MET A 53 0.94 -0.01 -9.59
CA MET A 53 1.60 -0.30 -8.32
C MET A 53 2.27 0.94 -7.72
N ILE A 54 1.53 2.05 -7.68
CA ILE A 54 1.98 3.33 -7.12
C ILE A 54 1.00 3.92 -6.12
N LEU A 55 1.55 4.67 -5.18
CA LEU A 55 0.87 5.58 -4.29
C LEU A 55 1.38 7.00 -4.58
N VAL A 56 0.47 7.96 -4.75
CA VAL A 56 0.79 9.36 -5.01
C VAL A 56 0.35 10.22 -3.84
N HIS A 57 1.29 11.01 -3.30
CA HIS A 57 1.03 11.97 -2.23
C HIS A 57 1.81 13.26 -2.49
N ASN A 58 1.13 14.40 -2.46
CA ASN A 58 1.72 15.73 -2.71
C ASN A 58 2.60 15.80 -3.97
N GLY A 59 2.12 15.21 -5.07
CA GLY A 59 2.81 15.18 -6.37
C GLY A 59 4.00 14.23 -6.45
N ARG A 60 4.31 13.48 -5.38
CA ARG A 60 5.36 12.44 -5.39
C ARG A 60 4.74 11.07 -5.52
N SER A 61 5.34 10.24 -6.37
CA SER A 61 4.95 8.84 -6.54
C SER A 61 5.89 7.92 -5.76
N TYR A 62 5.30 6.95 -5.07
CA TYR A 62 5.96 5.93 -4.29
C TYR A 62 5.55 4.58 -4.85
N THR A 63 6.50 3.71 -5.17
CA THR A 63 6.18 2.34 -5.57
C THR A 63 5.60 1.61 -4.35
N ILE A 64 4.54 0.84 -4.57
CA ILE A 64 3.96 -0.04 -3.55
C ILE A 64 4.17 -1.51 -3.89
N ALA A 65 4.19 -2.36 -2.87
CA ALA A 65 4.34 -3.80 -3.03
C ALA A 65 3.45 -4.55 -2.04
N ARG A 66 2.88 -5.67 -2.49
CA ARG A 66 2.13 -6.60 -1.66
C ARG A 66 3.03 -7.76 -1.26
N SER A 67 3.26 -7.92 0.04
CA SER A 67 4.01 -9.03 0.61
C SER A 67 3.03 -10.04 1.22
N ASN A 68 3.13 -11.31 0.83
CA ASN A 68 2.43 -12.38 1.52
C ASN A 68 3.25 -12.73 2.77
N ASN A 69 2.67 -12.60 3.95
CA ASN A 69 3.32 -12.96 5.19
C ASN A 69 3.24 -14.50 5.33
N HIS A 70 3.99 -15.22 4.50
CA HIS A 70 4.19 -16.65 4.72
C HIS A 70 5.32 -16.77 5.73
N SER A 71 4.97 -16.97 7.00
CA SER A 71 5.91 -17.49 7.97
C SER A 71 6.43 -18.81 7.40
N ILE A 72 7.65 -18.82 6.88
CA ILE A 72 8.36 -20.07 6.65
C ILE A 72 8.61 -20.58 8.07
N ALA A 73 7.77 -21.53 8.51
CA ALA A 73 8.02 -22.28 9.73
C ALA A 73 9.42 -22.89 9.56
N SER A 74 10.37 -22.37 10.35
CA SER A 74 11.73 -22.89 10.46
C SER A 74 11.71 -24.09 11.39
#